data_AF-A0A535SLV1-F1
#
_entry.id   AF-A0A535SLV1-F1
#
_cell.length_a   1.000
_cell.length_b   1.000
_cell.length_c   1.000
_cell.angle_alpha   90.00
_cell.angle_beta   90.00
_cell.angle_gamma   90.00
#
_symmetry.space_group_name_H-M   'P 1'
#
loop_
_entity.id
_entity.type
_entity.pdbx_description
1 polymer ?
#
loop_
_entity_poly.entity_id
_entity_poly.type
_entity_poly.pdbx_seq_one_letter_code
_entity_poly.pdbx_strand_id
1 'polypeptide(L)'
;MISPLGVLNVQKCVWIALLLKEEGDIYIEMENEDESYYRYLKSLHFFLEAAKHSSEVRDIDIASAIEYDLRVLEAFELPQKTKLALFGYFESMGQYARANDMLFEMIKMGEEAVDATVMEQGRVFYERLRSKSDAELEDGGMSRDKVEQGLAQFEEKG
;
A
#
# COMPACT_ATOMS: atom_id res chain seq x y z
N MET A 1 20.79 2.70 -5.23
CA MET A 1 19.76 2.30 -4.25
C MET A 1 20.37 1.51 -3.11
N ILE A 2 21.10 0.44 -3.43
CA ILE A 2 21.83 -0.38 -2.47
C ILE A 2 23.28 0.11 -2.36
N SER A 3 23.79 0.26 -1.14
CA SER A 3 25.20 0.57 -0.87
C SER A 3 26.09 -0.60 -1.33
N PRO A 4 27.42 -0.41 -1.46
CA PRO A 4 28.34 -1.51 -1.75
C PRO A 4 28.26 -2.68 -0.75
N LEU A 5 27.65 -2.45 0.42
CA LEU A 5 27.44 -3.44 1.49
C LEU A 5 26.06 -4.12 1.44
N GLY A 6 25.23 -3.88 0.42
CA GLY A 6 23.90 -4.49 0.35
C GLY A 6 22.80 -3.73 1.11
N VAL A 7 23.13 -2.59 1.74
CA VAL A 7 22.18 -1.82 2.58
C VAL A 7 21.45 -0.75 1.76
N LEU A 8 20.13 -0.66 1.89
CA LEU A 8 19.33 0.40 1.30
C LEU A 8 19.79 1.78 1.78
N ASN A 9 20.01 2.73 0.87
CA ASN A 9 20.19 4.12 1.25
C ASN A 9 18.83 4.82 1.30
N VAL A 10 18.17 4.73 2.45
CA VAL A 10 16.79 5.19 2.67
C VAL A 10 16.64 6.67 2.32
N GLN A 11 17.60 7.52 2.72
CA GLN A 11 17.55 8.94 2.42
C GLN A 11 17.57 9.21 0.91
N LYS A 12 18.39 8.51 0.12
CA LYS A 12 18.38 8.62 -1.35
C LYS A 12 17.06 8.13 -1.95
N CYS A 13 16.43 7.09 -1.39
CA CYS A 13 15.12 6.64 -1.82
C CYS A 13 14.07 7.75 -1.66
N VAL A 14 14.06 8.40 -0.51
CA VAL A 14 13.12 9.50 -0.24
C VAL A 14 13.37 10.70 -1.17
N TRP A 15 14.63 11.08 -1.42
CA TRP A 15 14.92 12.15 -2.37
C TRP A 15 14.48 11.84 -3.80
N ILE A 16 14.63 10.59 -4.25
CA ILE A 16 14.15 10.16 -5.56
C ILE A 16 12.61 10.18 -5.60
N ALA A 17 11.95 9.72 -4.54
CA ALA A 17 10.49 9.78 -4.43
C ALA A 17 9.98 11.21 -4.57
N LEU A 18 10.54 12.14 -3.79
CA LEU A 18 10.19 13.56 -3.87
C LEU A 18 10.42 14.14 -5.26
N LEU A 19 11.55 13.87 -5.89
CA LEU A 19 11.81 14.35 -7.25
C LEU A 19 10.76 13.85 -8.25
N LEU A 20 10.38 12.58 -8.16
CA LEU A 20 9.36 11.99 -9.03
C LEU A 20 7.98 12.60 -8.75
N LYS A 21 7.62 12.82 -7.48
CA LYS A 21 6.39 13.53 -7.11
C LYS A 21 6.34 14.91 -7.75
N GLU A 22 7.37 15.72 -7.59
CA GLU A 22 7.42 17.07 -8.18
C GLU A 22 7.39 17.03 -9.72
N GLU A 23 8.02 16.04 -10.36
CA GLU A 23 7.90 15.83 -11.80
C GLU A 23 6.46 15.46 -12.20
N GLY A 24 5.77 14.66 -11.37
CA GLY A 24 4.36 14.34 -11.54
C GLY A 24 3.46 15.57 -11.44
N ASP A 25 3.68 16.44 -10.45
CA ASP A 25 2.98 17.73 -10.31
C ASP A 25 3.14 18.59 -11.58
N ILE A 26 4.35 18.68 -12.14
CA ILE A 26 4.60 19.40 -13.39
C ILE A 26 3.81 18.78 -14.56
N TYR A 27 3.74 17.46 -14.66
CA TYR A 27 2.97 16.81 -15.71
C TYR A 27 1.46 17.04 -15.58
N ILE A 28 0.92 17.16 -14.36
CA ILE A 28 -0.48 17.58 -14.13
C ILE A 28 -0.70 18.98 -14.68
N GLU A 29 0.19 19.94 -14.39
CA GLU A 29 0.10 21.32 -14.89
C GLU A 29 0.20 21.38 -16.43
N MET A 30 0.87 20.42 -17.04
CA MET A 30 0.99 20.27 -18.50
C MET A 30 -0.18 19.49 -19.14
N GLU A 31 -1.21 19.13 -18.36
CA GLU A 31 -2.35 18.30 -18.80
C GLU A 31 -1.92 16.94 -19.38
N ASN A 32 -0.82 16.38 -18.87
CA ASN A 32 -0.28 15.09 -19.28
C ASN A 32 -0.46 14.05 -18.15
N GLU A 33 -1.69 13.54 -18.03
CA GLU A 33 -2.08 12.60 -16.97
C GLU A 33 -1.31 11.27 -17.02
N ASP A 34 -0.98 10.77 -18.21
CA ASP A 34 -0.26 9.51 -18.38
C ASP A 34 1.15 9.57 -17.76
N GLU A 35 1.92 10.62 -18.09
CA GLU A 35 3.26 10.78 -17.51
C GLU A 35 3.19 11.08 -16.02
N SER A 36 2.22 11.88 -15.57
CA SER A 36 1.96 12.13 -14.16
C SER A 36 1.73 10.82 -13.41
N TYR A 37 0.82 9.98 -13.90
CA TYR A 37 0.51 8.67 -13.32
C TYR A 37 1.76 7.82 -13.12
N TYR A 38 2.61 7.69 -14.15
CA TYR A 38 3.83 6.89 -14.02
C TYR A 38 4.85 7.48 -13.04
N ARG A 39 4.89 8.81 -12.86
CA ARG A 39 5.76 9.46 -11.87
C ARG A 39 5.26 9.24 -10.45
N TYR A 40 3.97 9.44 -10.20
CA TYR A 40 3.35 9.18 -8.91
C TYR A 40 3.43 7.71 -8.52
N LEU A 41 3.19 6.80 -9.46
CA LEU A 41 3.31 5.37 -9.19
C LEU A 41 4.73 4.99 -8.74
N LYS A 42 5.76 5.53 -9.40
CA LYS A 42 7.15 5.30 -8.98
C LYS A 42 7.45 5.95 -7.63
N SER A 43 7.05 7.20 -7.44
CA SER A 43 7.19 7.93 -6.17
C SER A 43 6.63 7.12 -4.99
N LEU A 44 5.39 6.63 -5.14
CA LEU A 44 4.72 5.81 -4.14
C LEU A 44 5.53 4.55 -3.79
N HIS A 45 6.07 3.83 -4.78
CA HIS A 45 6.90 2.64 -4.53
C HIS A 45 8.17 2.97 -3.73
N PHE A 46 8.83 4.10 -4.02
CA PHE A 46 9.99 4.53 -3.24
C PHE A 46 9.62 4.94 -1.81
N PHE A 47 8.50 5.65 -1.61
CA PHE A 47 8.04 6.00 -0.27
C PHE A 47 7.62 4.78 0.54
N LEU A 48 6.90 3.82 -0.06
CA LEU A 48 6.52 2.56 0.61
C LEU A 48 7.75 1.74 1.03
N GLU A 49 8.79 1.72 0.19
CA GLU A 49 10.05 1.06 0.55
C GLU A 49 10.78 1.80 1.68
N ALA A 50 10.81 3.14 1.62
CA ALA A 50 11.42 3.96 2.67
C ALA A 50 10.68 3.85 4.00
N ALA A 51 9.35 3.70 3.99
CA ALA A 51 8.52 3.59 5.18
C ALA A 51 8.89 2.38 6.07
N LYS A 52 9.39 1.30 5.46
CA LYS A 52 9.91 0.11 6.18
C LYS A 52 11.12 0.43 7.07
N HIS A 53 11.81 1.55 6.79
CA HIS A 53 13.01 2.02 7.47
C HIS A 53 12.85 3.45 8.01
N SER A 54 11.60 3.88 8.27
CA SER A 54 11.24 5.28 8.56
C SER A 54 12.05 5.92 9.68
N SER A 55 12.52 5.15 10.67
CA SER A 55 13.38 5.63 11.76
C SER A 55 14.73 6.23 11.31
N GLU A 56 15.18 5.93 10.09
CA GLU A 56 16.45 6.39 9.52
C GLU A 56 16.33 7.73 8.79
N VAL A 57 15.11 8.19 8.50
CA VAL A 57 14.85 9.43 7.77
C VAL A 57 14.48 10.51 8.76
N ARG A 58 15.21 11.62 8.71
CA ARG A 58 14.90 12.84 9.48
C ARG A 58 14.33 13.87 8.51
N ASP A 59 13.43 14.70 9.02
CA ASP A 59 12.91 15.91 8.36
C ASP A 59 11.90 15.71 7.21
N ILE A 60 11.53 14.47 6.86
CA ILE A 60 10.54 14.19 5.81
C ILE A 60 9.42 13.31 6.37
N ASP A 61 8.19 13.80 6.29
CA ASP A 61 7.00 13.04 6.65
C ASP A 61 6.59 12.11 5.50
N ILE A 62 7.14 10.89 5.54
CA ILE A 62 6.87 9.84 4.54
C ILE A 62 5.38 9.47 4.52
N ALA A 63 4.70 9.46 5.67
CA ALA A 63 3.29 9.08 5.74
C ALA A 63 2.43 10.11 5.00
N SER A 64 2.65 11.40 5.26
CA SER A 64 1.96 12.48 4.52
C SER A 64 2.24 12.45 3.03
N ALA A 65 3.47 12.11 2.62
CA ALA A 65 3.83 11.98 1.20
C ALA A 65 3.10 10.80 0.52
N ILE A 66 3.01 9.64 1.19
CA ILE A 66 2.24 8.49 0.70
C ILE A 66 0.76 8.88 0.53
N GLU A 67 0.15 9.55 1.51
CA GLU A 67 -1.25 9.99 1.41
C GLU A 67 -1.48 11.03 0.32
N TYR A 68 -0.47 11.82 -0.03
CA TYR A 68 -0.55 12.74 -1.17
C TYR A 68 -0.55 11.96 -2.49
N ASP A 69 0.43 11.07 -2.69
CA ASP A 69 0.53 10.25 -3.90
C ASP A 69 -0.73 9.40 -4.10
N LEU A 70 -1.28 8.81 -3.03
CA LEU A 70 -2.52 8.04 -3.09
C LEU A 70 -3.73 8.87 -3.51
N ARG A 71 -3.85 10.12 -3.06
CA ARG A 71 -4.94 11.03 -3.47
C ARG A 71 -4.86 11.37 -4.96
N VAL A 72 -3.66 11.58 -5.49
CA VAL A 72 -3.46 11.82 -6.93
C VAL A 72 -3.78 10.55 -7.73
N LEU A 73 -3.38 9.39 -7.22
CA LEU A 73 -3.57 8.11 -7.90
C LEU A 73 -4.99 7.52 -7.77
N GLU A 74 -5.87 8.09 -6.94
CA GLU A 74 -7.22 7.58 -6.69
C GLU A 74 -8.08 7.48 -7.97
N ALA A 75 -7.82 8.32 -8.97
CA ALA A 75 -8.50 8.30 -10.26
C ALA A 75 -8.04 7.16 -11.19
N PHE A 76 -7.00 6.40 -10.83
CA PHE A 76 -6.36 5.41 -11.68
C PHE A 76 -6.45 4.01 -11.10
N GLU A 77 -6.49 3.01 -11.98
CA GLU A 77 -6.40 1.61 -11.57
C GLU A 77 -4.95 1.27 -11.17
N LEU A 78 -4.76 0.87 -9.91
CA LEU A 78 -3.44 0.51 -9.42
C LEU A 78 -3.03 -0.90 -9.89
N PRO A 79 -1.77 -1.09 -10.36
CA PRO A 79 -1.27 -2.42 -10.67
C PRO A 79 -1.30 -3.32 -9.43
N GLN A 80 -1.55 -4.62 -9.64
CA GLN A 80 -1.65 -5.60 -8.55
C GLN A 80 -0.43 -5.59 -7.60
N LYS A 81 0.78 -5.43 -8.14
CA LYS A 81 2.01 -5.31 -7.34
C LYS A 81 1.99 -4.09 -6.41
N THR A 82 1.38 -2.99 -6.82
CA THR A 82 1.23 -1.78 -6.00
C THR A 82 0.21 -2.02 -4.89
N LYS A 83 -0.95 -2.63 -5.21
CA LYS A 83 -1.95 -3.02 -4.20
C LYS A 83 -1.36 -3.94 -3.14
N LEU A 84 -0.52 -4.90 -3.54
CA LEU A 84 0.19 -5.79 -2.62
C LEU A 84 1.16 -5.02 -1.70
N ALA A 85 1.89 -4.04 -2.23
CA ALA A 85 2.78 -3.21 -1.42
C ALA A 85 1.99 -2.34 -0.42
N LEU A 86 0.86 -1.79 -0.85
CA LEU A 86 -0.04 -1.00 0.00
C LEU A 86 -0.72 -1.85 1.08
N PHE A 87 -1.14 -3.07 0.74
CA PHE A 87 -1.67 -4.03 1.70
C PHE A 87 -0.69 -4.25 2.86
N GLY A 88 0.57 -4.59 2.56
CA GLY A 88 1.59 -4.80 3.59
C GLY A 88 1.92 -3.53 4.37
N TYR A 89 1.94 -2.37 3.70
CA TYR A 89 2.15 -1.08 4.36
C TYR A 89 1.03 -0.77 5.36
N PHE A 90 -0.23 -0.79 4.93
CA PHE A 90 -1.37 -0.51 5.80
C PHE A 90 -1.48 -1.48 6.96
N GLU A 91 -1.24 -2.77 6.71
CA GLU A 91 -1.21 -3.77 7.79
C GLU A 91 -0.12 -3.43 8.83
N SER A 92 1.09 -3.09 8.38
CA SER A 92 2.20 -2.75 9.27
C SER A 92 1.95 -1.48 10.10
N MET A 93 1.14 -0.56 9.57
CA MET A 93 0.71 0.67 10.23
C MET A 93 -0.52 0.48 11.12
N GLY A 94 -1.07 -0.73 11.21
CA GLY A 94 -2.29 -1.02 11.97
C GLY A 94 -3.58 -0.56 11.30
N GLN A 95 -3.53 -0.10 10.04
CA GLN A 95 -4.69 0.38 9.28
C GLN A 95 -5.42 -0.79 8.61
N TYR A 96 -5.99 -1.67 9.42
CA TYR A 96 -6.55 -2.96 8.97
C TYR A 96 -7.68 -2.83 7.95
N ALA A 97 -8.54 -1.83 8.07
CA ALA A 97 -9.60 -1.59 7.09
C ALA A 97 -9.03 -1.30 5.69
N ARG A 98 -7.99 -0.45 5.59
CA ARG A 98 -7.36 -0.12 4.31
C ARG A 98 -6.58 -1.29 3.73
N ALA A 99 -5.93 -2.08 4.59
CA ALA A 99 -5.30 -3.33 4.15
C ALA A 99 -6.34 -4.28 3.54
N ASN A 100 -7.48 -4.45 4.23
CA ASN A 100 -8.59 -5.25 3.75
C ASN A 100 -9.10 -4.77 2.38
N ASP A 101 -9.26 -3.46 2.19
CA ASP A 101 -9.72 -2.89 0.91
C ASP A 101 -8.76 -3.26 -0.24
N MET A 102 -7.44 -3.15 -0.03
CA MET A 102 -6.44 -3.57 -1.02
C MET A 102 -6.50 -5.06 -1.33
N LEU A 103 -6.73 -5.90 -0.32
CA LEU A 103 -6.91 -7.34 -0.50
C LEU A 103 -8.14 -7.63 -1.37
N PHE A 104 -9.27 -6.98 -1.08
CA PHE A 104 -10.49 -7.14 -1.88
C PHE A 104 -10.35 -6.59 -3.30
N GLU A 105 -9.58 -5.52 -3.50
CA GLU A 105 -9.27 -5.02 -4.83
C GLU A 105 -8.40 -5.95 -5.67
N MET A 106 -7.54 -6.75 -5.05
CA MET A 106 -6.72 -7.75 -5.76
C MET A 106 -7.52 -8.98 -6.17
N ILE A 107 -8.69 -9.22 -5.58
CA ILE A 107 -9.58 -10.36 -5.87
C ILE A 107 -10.90 -9.92 -6.55
N LYS A 108 -11.01 -8.64 -6.96
CA LYS A 108 -12.17 -8.12 -7.69
C LYS A 108 -12.36 -8.90 -9.00
N MET A 109 -13.62 -9.16 -9.34
CA MET A 109 -14.06 -10.21 -10.29
C MET A 109 -13.65 -9.95 -11.74
N GLY A 110 -13.11 -11.00 -12.37
CA GLY A 110 -12.89 -11.06 -13.81
C GLY A 110 -12.17 -12.35 -14.23
N GLU A 111 -12.93 -13.44 -14.36
CA GLU A 111 -12.64 -14.74 -15.03
C GLU A 111 -11.35 -15.53 -14.72
N GLU A 112 -10.34 -14.93 -14.09
CA GLU A 112 -9.08 -15.58 -13.74
C GLU A 112 -9.09 -16.04 -12.27
N ALA A 113 -8.51 -17.21 -12.04
CA ALA A 113 -8.31 -17.71 -10.68
C ALA A 113 -7.43 -16.74 -9.91
N VAL A 114 -7.83 -16.41 -8.68
CA VAL A 114 -7.03 -15.57 -7.78
C VAL A 114 -5.67 -16.23 -7.57
N ASP A 115 -4.60 -15.45 -7.63
CA ASP A 115 -3.25 -15.94 -7.32
C ASP A 115 -3.24 -16.61 -5.94
N ALA A 116 -2.82 -17.88 -5.89
CA ALA A 116 -2.76 -18.66 -4.66
C ALA A 116 -1.95 -17.97 -3.55
N THR A 117 -0.96 -17.15 -3.93
CA THR A 117 -0.17 -16.34 -3.01
C THR A 117 -1.01 -15.26 -2.33
N VAL A 118 -1.91 -14.61 -3.07
CA VAL A 118 -2.82 -13.59 -2.54
C VAL A 118 -3.85 -14.25 -1.60
N MET A 119 -4.35 -15.43 -1.98
CA MET A 119 -5.23 -16.22 -1.12
C MET A 119 -4.58 -16.60 0.20
N GLU A 120 -3.34 -17.09 0.17
CA GLU A 120 -2.63 -17.43 1.41
C GLU A 120 -2.38 -16.17 2.27
N GLN A 121 -1.92 -15.07 1.68
CA GLN A 121 -1.69 -13.83 2.41
C GLN A 121 -2.96 -13.28 3.08
N GLY A 122 -4.10 -13.36 2.39
CA GLY A 122 -5.38 -12.95 2.97
C GLY A 122 -5.80 -13.83 4.14
N ARG A 123 -5.65 -15.16 4.04
CA ARG A 123 -5.91 -16.07 5.17
C ARG A 123 -5.05 -15.71 6.38
N VAL A 124 -3.73 -15.57 6.19
CA VAL A 124 -2.83 -15.25 7.31
C VAL A 124 -3.15 -13.86 7.90
N PHE A 125 -3.56 -12.89 7.08
CA PHE A 125 -4.02 -11.58 7.56
C PHE A 125 -5.24 -11.68 8.47
N TYR A 126 -6.28 -12.42 8.06
CA TYR A 126 -7.46 -12.62 8.90
C TYR A 126 -7.16 -13.41 10.16
N GLU A 127 -6.30 -14.42 10.12
CA GLU A 127 -5.84 -15.13 11.33
C GLU A 127 -5.16 -14.17 12.32
N ARG A 128 -4.31 -13.27 11.82
CA ARG A 128 -3.71 -12.19 12.64
C ARG A 128 -4.77 -11.27 13.21
N LEU A 129 -5.77 -10.84 12.43
CA LEU A 129 -6.86 -9.99 12.94
C LEU A 129 -7.70 -10.70 14.01
N ARG A 130 -8.00 -11.99 13.86
CA ARG A 130 -8.77 -12.76 14.86
C ARG A 130 -8.04 -12.84 16.21
N SER A 131 -6.71 -12.82 16.18
CA SER A 131 -5.90 -12.83 17.41
C SER A 131 -5.87 -11.48 18.16
N LYS A 132 -6.35 -10.40 17.56
CA LYS A 132 -6.34 -9.05 18.15
C LYS A 132 -7.51 -8.82 19.10
N SER A 133 -7.33 -7.91 20.05
CA SER A 133 -8.43 -7.42 20.90
C SER A 133 -9.42 -6.57 20.10
N ASP A 134 -10.65 -6.39 20.61
CA ASP A 134 -11.65 -5.54 19.94
C ASP A 134 -11.16 -4.09 19.83
N ALA A 135 -10.48 -3.56 20.85
CA ALA A 135 -9.91 -2.22 20.83
C ALA A 135 -8.85 -2.04 19.73
N GLU A 136 -7.94 -3.01 19.57
CA GLU A 136 -6.94 -2.97 18.48
C GLU A 136 -7.59 -3.06 17.09
N LEU A 137 -8.70 -3.80 16.95
CA LEU A 137 -9.44 -3.86 15.69
C LEU A 137 -10.11 -2.51 15.40
N GLU A 138 -10.76 -1.92 16.40
CA GLU A 138 -11.45 -0.63 16.28
C GLU A 138 -10.49 0.49 15.91
N ASP A 139 -9.30 0.55 16.55
CA ASP A 139 -8.24 1.51 16.20
C ASP A 139 -7.77 1.36 14.74
N GLY A 140 -7.80 0.12 14.21
CA GLY A 140 -7.50 -0.18 12.81
C GLY A 140 -8.68 -0.08 11.84
N GLY A 141 -9.85 0.41 12.29
CA GLY A 141 -11.06 0.59 11.49
C GLY A 141 -11.89 -0.68 11.26
N MET A 142 -11.59 -1.75 11.99
CA MET A 142 -12.27 -3.05 11.90
C MET A 142 -13.09 -3.34 13.16
N SER A 143 -14.06 -4.25 13.04
CA SER A 143 -14.75 -4.85 14.18
C SER A 143 -14.66 -6.36 14.08
N ARG A 144 -14.90 -7.08 15.18
CA ARG A 144 -14.93 -8.55 15.17
C ARG A 144 -15.85 -9.09 14.07
N ASP A 145 -17.04 -8.51 13.94
CA ASP A 145 -18.01 -8.89 12.92
C ASP A 145 -17.48 -8.65 11.51
N LYS A 146 -16.83 -7.52 11.25
CA LYS A 146 -16.22 -7.23 9.93
C LYS A 146 -15.09 -8.20 9.60
N VAL A 147 -14.29 -8.62 10.59
CA VAL A 147 -13.22 -9.60 10.40
C VAL A 147 -13.80 -10.95 9.96
N GLU A 148 -14.81 -11.45 10.68
CA GLU A 148 -15.42 -12.74 10.35
C GLU A 148 -16.20 -12.69 9.02
N GLN A 149 -16.92 -11.60 8.74
CA GLN A 149 -17.60 -11.40 7.45
C GLN A 149 -16.62 -11.31 6.28
N GLY A 150 -15.53 -10.56 6.47
CA GLY A 150 -14.49 -10.42 5.46
C GLY A 150 -13.80 -11.75 5.17
N LEU A 151 -13.47 -12.52 6.20
CA LEU A 151 -12.87 -13.86 6.04
C LEU A 151 -13.81 -14.80 5.28
N ALA A 152 -15.09 -14.85 5.65
CA ALA A 152 -16.06 -15.71 4.97
C ALA A 152 -16.17 -15.35 3.48
N GLN A 153 -16.29 -14.06 3.14
CA GLN A 153 -16.32 -13.61 1.75
C GLN A 153 -15.01 -13.89 1.00
N PHE A 154 -13.88 -13.83 1.70
CA PHE A 154 -12.58 -14.11 1.13
C PHE A 154 -12.41 -15.60 0.82
N GLU A 155 -12.83 -16.49 1.72
CA GLU A 155 -12.78 -17.94 1.51
C GLU A 155 -13.74 -18.41 0.41
N GLU A 156 -14.88 -17.75 0.20
CA GLU A 156 -15.78 -18.02 -0.92
C GLU A 156 -15.15 -17.70 -2.30
N LYS A 157 -14.10 -16.89 -2.33
CA LYS A 157 -13.43 -16.44 -3.57
C LYS A 157 -12.18 -17.24 -3.94
N GLY A 158 -11.69 -18.11 -3.05
CA GLY A 158 -10.55 -19.01 -3.28
C GLY A 158 -10.95 -20.32 -3.93
#